data_AF-A0A2R6CBZ8-F1
#
_entry.id   AF-A0A2R6CBZ8-F1
#
_cell.length_a   1.000
_cell.length_b   1.000
_cell.length_c   1.000
_cell.angle_alpha   90.00
_cell.angle_beta   90.00
_cell.angle_gamma   90.00
#
_symmetry.space_group_name_H-M   'P 1'
#
loop_
_entity.id
_entity.type
_entity.pdbx_description
1 polymer ?
#
loop_
_entity_poly.entity_id
_entity_poly.type
_entity_poly.pdbx_seq_one_letter_code
_entity_poly.pdbx_strand_id
1 'polypeptide(L)'
;MMDKQRLVEVLEQVKTTSEKRKFTQSVEFELKLKNVDASKPENSFTETHPLPKGLSTKRRSVCVFADGASLPRARESGADAVMTRSDIEALAGDKKAVKKLAKK
;
A
#
# COMPACT_ATOMS: atom_id res chain seq x y z
N MET A 1 -3.53 -26.66 -10.18
CA MET A 1 -2.30 -25.91 -9.88
C MET A 1 -2.49 -24.51 -10.46
N MET A 2 -2.07 -23.45 -9.77
CA MET A 2 -2.24 -22.08 -10.28
C MET A 2 -1.02 -21.74 -11.13
N ASP A 3 -1.22 -21.58 -12.43
CA ASP A 3 -0.18 -21.14 -13.37
C ASP A 3 -0.56 -19.78 -13.98
N LYS A 4 0.38 -19.16 -14.71
CA LYS A 4 0.20 -17.82 -15.28
C LYS A 4 -0.99 -17.73 -16.22
N GLN A 5 -1.25 -18.79 -17.01
CA GLN A 5 -2.31 -18.79 -18.01
C GLN A 5 -3.67 -18.85 -17.33
N ARG A 6 -3.79 -19.71 -16.31
CA ARG A 6 -4.99 -19.80 -15.48
C ARG A 6 -5.27 -18.50 -14.70
N LEU A 7 -4.24 -17.79 -14.25
CA LEU A 7 -4.40 -16.50 -13.59
C LEU A 7 -4.97 -15.43 -14.54
N VAL A 8 -4.52 -15.40 -15.80
CA VAL A 8 -5.03 -14.46 -16.81
C VAL A 8 -6.51 -14.72 -17.10
N GLU A 9 -6.90 -15.98 -17.27
CA GLU A 9 -8.29 -16.37 -17.53
C GLU A 9 -9.22 -15.93 -16.38
N VAL A 10 -8.82 -16.18 -15.13
CA VAL A 10 -9.59 -15.75 -13.95
C VAL A 10 -9.71 -14.22 -13.90
N LEU A 11 -8.65 -13.49 -14.23
CA LEU A 11 -8.69 -12.02 -14.26
C LEU A 11 -9.63 -11.47 -15.34
N GLU A 12 -9.74 -12.13 -16.49
CA GLU A 12 -10.71 -11.77 -17.53
C GLU A 12 -12.14 -12.04 -17.07
N GLN A 13 -12.41 -13.21 -16.51
CA GLN A 13 -13.73 -13.57 -15.97
C GLN A 13 -14.18 -12.59 -14.87
N VAL A 14 -13.27 -12.17 -13.98
CA VAL A 14 -13.58 -11.18 -12.94
C VAL A 14 -13.99 -9.84 -13.57
N LYS A 15 -13.28 -9.37 -14.59
CA LYS A 15 -13.61 -8.11 -15.28
C LYS A 15 -14.96 -8.16 -16.00
N THR A 16 -15.35 -9.31 -16.57
CA THR A 16 -16.63 -9.44 -17.28
C THR A 16 -17.81 -9.62 -16.33
N THR A 17 -17.60 -10.30 -15.20
CA THR A 17 -18.67 -10.63 -14.24
C THR A 17 -18.91 -9.50 -13.24
N SER A 18 -17.91 -8.66 -12.98
CA SER A 18 -18.05 -7.54 -12.06
C SER A 18 -19.05 -6.52 -12.55
N GLU A 19 -19.94 -6.07 -11.65
CA GLU A 19 -20.86 -4.97 -11.96
C GLU A 19 -20.11 -3.69 -12.29
N LYS A 20 -20.53 -3.01 -13.36
CA LYS A 20 -19.95 -1.72 -13.74
C LYS A 20 -20.22 -0.67 -12.66
N ARG A 21 -19.18 0.07 -12.28
CA ARG A 21 -19.24 1.19 -11.34
C ARG A 21 -18.71 2.46 -11.98
N LYS A 22 -19.13 3.62 -11.47
CA LYS A 22 -18.71 4.96 -11.94
C LYS A 22 -17.32 5.39 -11.42
N PHE A 23 -16.47 4.42 -11.07
CA PHE A 23 -15.12 4.67 -10.58
C PHE A 23 -14.19 3.53 -11.02
N THR A 24 -12.88 3.79 -11.10
CA THR A 24 -11.90 2.74 -11.40
C THR A 24 -11.77 1.77 -10.24
N GLN A 25 -12.15 0.52 -10.48
CA GLN A 25 -12.10 -0.55 -9.48
C GLN A 25 -10.67 -1.09 -9.32
N SER A 26 -10.31 -1.41 -8.08
CA SER A 26 -9.11 -2.20 -7.76
C SER A 26 -9.45 -3.68 -7.78
N VAL A 27 -8.46 -4.52 -8.11
CA VAL A 27 -8.56 -5.98 -7.98
C VAL A 27 -7.88 -6.38 -6.69
N GLU A 28 -8.56 -7.20 -5.88
CA GLU A 28 -8.00 -7.78 -4.66
C GLU A 28 -7.59 -9.23 -4.89
N PHE A 29 -6.59 -9.67 -4.13
CA PHE A 29 -6.07 -11.03 -4.20
C PHE A 29 -6.03 -11.60 -2.78
N GLU A 30 -6.73 -12.72 -2.59
CA GLU A 30 -6.83 -13.42 -1.31
C GLU A 30 -6.26 -14.83 -1.47
N LEU A 31 -5.42 -15.24 -0.51
CA LEU A 31 -4.85 -16.58 -0.46
C LEU A 31 -5.25 -17.27 0.84
N LYS A 32 -5.87 -18.44 0.72
CA LYS A 32 -6.17 -19.32 1.86
C LYS A 32 -5.14 -20.43 1.90
N LEU A 33 -4.26 -20.37 2.90
CA LEU A 33 -3.24 -21.38 3.12
C LEU A 33 -3.83 -22.55 3.92
N LYS A 34 -3.56 -23.78 3.48
CA LYS A 34 -3.88 -24.99 4.24
C LYS A 34 -2.60 -25.47 4.94
N ASN A 35 -2.76 -26.02 6.14
CA ASN A 35 -1.67 -26.60 6.94
C ASN A 35 -0.57 -25.60 7.36
N VAL A 36 -0.91 -24.32 7.49
CA VAL A 36 0.00 -23.29 8.04
C VAL A 36 -0.53 -22.86 9.39
N ASP A 37 0.28 -23.00 10.44
CA ASP A 37 -0.04 -22.58 11.80
C ASP A 37 0.35 -21.12 11.99
N ALA A 38 -0.64 -20.22 12.01
CA ALA A 38 -0.45 -18.79 12.19
C ALA A 38 0.07 -18.40 13.59
N SER A 39 0.07 -19.32 14.55
CA SER A 39 0.59 -19.08 15.90
C SER A 39 2.11 -19.05 15.93
N LYS A 40 2.77 -19.66 14.94
CA LYS A 40 4.23 -19.70 14.83
C LYS A 40 4.70 -18.44 14.10
N PRO A 41 5.57 -17.61 14.72
CA PRO A 41 6.09 -16.40 14.09
C PRO A 41 6.79 -16.66 12.75
N GLU A 42 7.41 -17.83 12.59
CA GLU A 42 8.10 -18.28 11.38
C GLU A 42 7.16 -18.39 10.16
N ASN A 43 5.86 -18.61 10.39
CA ASN A 43 4.85 -18.70 9.36
C ASN A 43 4.21 -17.34 9.02
N SER A 44 4.66 -16.25 9.65
CA SER A 44 4.17 -14.90 9.38
C SER A 44 4.87 -14.31 8.16
N PHE A 45 4.08 -13.82 7.19
CA PHE A 45 4.59 -13.16 5.99
C PHE A 45 4.62 -11.64 6.21
N THR A 46 5.81 -11.05 6.32
CA THR A 46 6.00 -9.59 6.49
C THR A 46 6.85 -9.00 5.35
N GLU A 47 6.68 -9.53 4.14
CA GLU A 47 7.44 -9.09 2.98
C GLU A 47 6.73 -7.99 2.20
N THR A 48 7.52 -7.07 1.65
CA THR A 48 7.04 -6.01 0.75
C THR A 48 7.61 -6.25 -0.63
N HIS A 49 6.75 -6.57 -1.61
CA HIS A 49 7.17 -6.75 -3.00
C HIS A 49 6.67 -5.58 -3.87
N PRO A 50 7.55 -4.95 -4.65
CA PRO A 50 7.14 -3.95 -5.63
C PRO A 50 6.33 -4.63 -6.75
N LEU A 51 5.18 -4.05 -7.09
CA LEU A 51 4.37 -4.55 -8.20
C LEU A 51 5.06 -4.20 -9.53
N PRO A 52 5.31 -5.16 -10.44
CA PRO A 52 6.07 -4.92 -11.68
C PRO A 52 5.46 -3.85 -12.59
N LYS A 53 4.14 -3.66 -12.53
CA LYS A 53 3.41 -2.66 -13.33
C LYS A 53 2.85 -1.51 -12.49
N GLY A 54 3.21 -1.45 -11.20
CA GLY A 54 2.66 -0.48 -10.25
C GLY A 54 1.16 -0.60 -10.04
N LEU A 55 0.58 0.41 -9.37
CA LEU A 55 -0.86 0.58 -9.24
C LEU A 55 -1.30 1.60 -10.29
N SER A 56 -2.10 1.15 -11.26
CA SER A 56 -2.47 1.91 -12.47
C SER A 56 -2.95 3.35 -12.19
N THR A 57 -3.92 3.52 -11.29
CA THR A 57 -4.66 4.80 -11.14
C THR A 57 -4.53 5.46 -9.78
N LYS A 58 -4.03 4.75 -8.77
CA LYS A 58 -3.85 5.30 -7.41
C LYS A 58 -2.40 5.05 -6.99
N ARG A 59 -1.59 6.10 -7.02
CA ARG A 59 -0.32 6.08 -6.27
C ARG A 59 -0.68 5.88 -4.79
N ARG A 60 0.10 5.05 -4.09
CA ARG A 60 -0.01 5.01 -2.62
C ARG A 60 0.42 6.37 -2.10
N SER A 61 -0.36 6.92 -1.17
CA SER A 61 0.02 8.11 -0.41
C SER A 61 1.28 7.78 0.38
N VAL A 62 2.36 8.54 0.17
CA VAL A 62 3.63 8.35 0.88
C VAL A 62 3.98 9.60 1.66
N CYS A 63 4.25 9.44 2.95
CA CYS A 63 4.83 10.46 3.81
C CYS A 63 6.29 10.11 4.11
N VAL A 64 7.21 11.05 3.86
CA VAL A 64 8.64 10.89 4.12
C VAL A 64 9.05 11.74 5.31
N PHE A 65 9.77 11.14 6.26
CA PHE A 65 10.42 11.88 7.34
C PHE A 65 11.85 12.22 6.92
N ALA A 66 12.16 13.50 6.84
CA ALA A 66 13.48 13.98 6.40
C ALA A 66 13.85 15.31 7.06
N ASP A 67 15.14 15.50 7.31
CA ASP A 67 15.68 16.71 7.95
C ASP A 67 17.09 17.01 7.41
N GLY A 68 17.61 18.21 7.69
CA GLY A 68 18.94 18.65 7.26
C GLY A 68 19.20 18.40 5.76
N ALA A 69 20.24 17.61 5.47
CA ALA A 69 20.72 17.35 4.12
C ALA A 69 19.78 16.45 3.27
N SER A 70 18.87 15.68 3.89
CA SER A 70 17.93 14.81 3.14
C SER A 70 16.63 15.53 2.78
N LEU A 71 16.36 16.69 3.38
CA LEU A 71 15.13 17.45 3.16
C LEU A 71 14.92 17.90 1.70
N PRO A 72 15.94 18.44 0.98
CA PRO A 72 15.77 18.84 -0.42
C PRO A 72 15.38 17.64 -1.30
N ARG A 73 16.12 16.52 -1.17
CA ARG A 73 15.84 15.28 -1.92
C ARG A 73 14.47 14.71 -1.62
N ALA A 74 14.03 14.77 -0.36
CA ALA A 74 12.71 14.30 0.04
C ALA A 74 11.60 15.14 -0.60
N ARG A 75 11.77 16.47 -0.69
CA ARG A 75 10.81 17.35 -1.39
C ARG A 75 10.77 17.10 -2.89
N GLU A 76 11.90 16.75 -3.50
CA GLU A 76 12.01 16.42 -4.92
C GLU A 76 11.51 15.00 -5.26
N SER A 77 11.32 14.12 -4.26
CA SER A 77 10.94 12.71 -4.45
C SER A 77 9.52 12.51 -4.99
N GLY A 78 8.67 13.53 -4.95
CA GLY A 78 7.26 13.44 -5.32
C GLY A 78 6.38 12.74 -4.28
N ALA A 79 6.83 12.69 -3.01
CA ALA A 79 6.02 12.22 -1.88
C ALA A 79 4.84 13.17 -1.58
N ASP A 80 3.71 12.62 -1.12
CA ASP A 80 2.49 13.37 -0.78
C ASP A 80 2.64 14.24 0.47
N ALA A 81 3.61 13.91 1.33
CA ALA A 81 3.98 14.70 2.49
C ALA A 81 5.46 14.50 2.82
N VAL A 82 6.11 15.56 3.29
CA VAL A 82 7.45 15.50 3.88
C VAL A 82 7.38 16.19 5.22
N MET A 83 7.83 15.51 6.28
CA MET A 83 7.76 16.01 7.65
C MET A 83 9.14 16.05 8.29
N THR A 84 9.43 17.16 8.96
CA THR A 84 10.65 17.39 9.74
C THR A 84 10.47 16.91 11.17
N ARG A 85 11.57 16.90 11.94
CA ARG A 85 11.51 16.53 13.36
C ARG A 85 10.54 17.43 14.15
N SER A 86 10.56 18.73 13.89
CA SER A 86 9.68 19.69 14.57
C SER A 86 8.20 19.44 14.24
N ASP A 87 7.89 18.99 13.02
CA ASP A 87 6.51 18.65 12.65
C ASP A 87 6.01 17.41 13.41
N ILE A 88 6.88 16.43 13.64
CA ILE A 88 6.56 15.22 14.41
C ILE A 88 6.35 15.57 15.89
N GLU A 89 7.21 16.44 16.45
CA GLU A 89 7.08 16.92 17.83
C GLU A 89 5.79 17.72 18.02
N ALA A 90 5.38 18.53 17.04
CA ALA A 90 4.09 19.23 17.06
C ALA A 90 2.89 18.27 17.03
N LEU A 91 3.04 17.10 16.41
CA LEU A 91 2.03 16.04 16.43
C LEU A 91 2.03 15.22 17.73
N ALA A 92 3.08 15.31 18.56
CA ALA A 92 3.24 14.59 19.81
C ALA A 92 2.33 15.16 20.91
N GLY A 93 1.02 14.98 20.75
CA GLY A 93 -0.01 15.47 21.66
C GLY A 93 -1.38 15.51 20.99
N ASP A 94 -1.41 15.78 19.68
CA ASP A 94 -2.66 15.79 18.91
C ASP A 94 -2.96 14.42 18.27
N LYS A 95 -3.58 13.54 19.08
CA LYS A 95 -4.06 12.22 18.63
C LYS A 95 -5.03 12.29 17.46
N LYS A 96 -5.78 13.40 17.28
CA LYS A 96 -6.72 13.55 16.17
C LYS A 96 -5.96 13.82 14.87
N ALA A 97 -4.97 14.72 14.91
CA ALA A 97 -4.11 14.99 13.77
C ALA A 97 -3.31 13.76 13.33
N VAL A 98 -2.75 13.00 14.26
CA VAL A 98 -2.03 11.73 13.97
C VAL A 98 -2.94 10.72 13.27
N LYS A 99 -4.17 10.52 13.77
CA LYS A 99 -5.13 9.61 13.14
C LYS A 99 -5.57 10.08 11.75
N LYS A 100 -5.66 11.40 11.54
CA LYS A 100 -5.99 11.97 10.23
C LYS A 100 -4.85 11.74 9.23
N LEU A 101 -3.60 11.89 9.67
CA LEU A 101 -2.42 11.61 8.85
C LEU A 101 -2.34 10.13 8.44
N ALA A 102 -2.56 9.21 9.39
CA ALA A 102 -2.51 7.77 9.13
C ALA A 102 -3.63 7.24 8.22
N LYS A 103 -4.73 7.99 8.06
CA LYS A 103 -5.86 7.63 7.20
C LYS A 103 -5.75 8.17 5.76
N LYS A 104 -4.71 8.96 5.48
CA LYS A 104 -4.52 9.64 4.21
C LYS A 104 -3.82 8.75 3.19
#